data_AF-A0A1R2CA34-F1
#
_entry.id   AF-A0A1R2CA34-F1
#
_cell.length_a   1.000
_cell.length_b   1.000
_cell.length_c   1.000
_cell.angle_alpha   90.00
_cell.angle_beta   90.00
_cell.angle_gamma   90.00
#
_symmetry.space_group_name_H-M   'P 1'
#
loop_
_entity.id
_entity.type
_entity.pdbx_description
1 polymer ?
#
loop_
_entity_poly.entity_id
_entity_poly.type
_entity_poly.pdbx_seq_one_letter_code
_entity_poly.pdbx_strand_id
1 'polypeptide(L)'
;MEIYRGHEQEFSKYISSANRKLNQYNSEGGSDNLLSETRTALSEATKLVNMMENDLYGLGSNEASQLQNKFKKNKETLENLKNQLASAKDKKDREDLMGKNESSKREKMLTNNQILQETGDVLESTNKLAIETEGIGYDALNSLKGQRRQILGIGEKVNDVGANVSKADRIVFTMNNRRICMKIIMMGTIVLLVIAFAICLYIKLG
;
A
#
# COMPACT_ATOMS: atom_id res chain seq x y z
N MET A 1 17.05 -11.69 -2.74
CA MET A 1 18.14 -11.33 -3.69
C MET A 1 17.82 -11.60 -5.16
N GLU A 2 17.16 -12.71 -5.52
CA GLU A 2 16.82 -12.97 -6.94
C GLU A 2 15.82 -11.96 -7.54
N ILE A 3 14.87 -11.47 -6.73
CA ILE A 3 13.86 -10.48 -7.14
C ILE A 3 14.52 -9.15 -7.53
N TYR A 4 15.38 -8.60 -6.65
CA TYR A 4 16.14 -7.38 -6.95
C TYR A 4 17.02 -7.51 -8.20
N ARG A 5 17.70 -8.65 -8.40
CA ARG A 5 18.53 -8.88 -9.61
C ARG A 5 17.69 -9.00 -10.88
N GLY A 6 16.48 -9.54 -10.78
CA GLY A 6 15.51 -9.55 -11.88
C GLY A 6 15.11 -8.14 -12.29
N HIS A 7 14.71 -7.30 -11.32
CA HIS A 7 14.38 -5.90 -11.56
C HIS A 7 15.57 -5.08 -12.08
N GLU A 8 16.79 -5.35 -11.61
CA GLU A 8 18.01 -4.71 -12.12
C GLU A 8 18.27 -5.05 -13.60
N GLN A 9 18.05 -6.30 -14.00
CA GLN A 9 18.21 -6.71 -15.40
C GLN A 9 17.15 -6.09 -16.31
N GLU A 10 15.89 -6.03 -15.87
CA GLU A 10 14.82 -5.36 -16.61
C GLU A 10 15.09 -3.86 -16.72
N PHE A 11 15.49 -3.21 -15.63
CA PHE A 11 15.86 -1.80 -15.62
C PHE A 11 16.97 -1.50 -16.63
N SER A 12 18.02 -2.32 -16.67
CA SER A 12 19.12 -2.16 -17.63
C SER A 12 18.63 -2.24 -19.08
N LYS A 13 17.73 -3.17 -19.40
CA LYS A 13 17.13 -3.28 -20.75
C LYS A 13 16.35 -2.02 -21.13
N TYR A 14 15.53 -1.48 -20.22
CA TYR A 14 14.77 -0.26 -20.48
C TYR A 14 15.66 0.97 -20.65
N ILE A 15 16.72 1.10 -19.84
CA ILE A 15 17.69 2.19 -19.95
C ILE A 15 18.50 2.11 -21.24
N SER A 16 18.92 0.91 -21.68
CA SER A 16 19.60 0.73 -22.97
C SER A 16 18.67 1.05 -24.14
N SER A 17 17.40 0.63 -24.05
CA SER A 17 16.37 0.96 -25.06
C SER A 17 16.13 2.47 -25.14
N ALA A 18 15.94 3.14 -24.00
CA ALA A 18 15.74 4.58 -23.93
C ALA A 18 16.95 5.35 -24.49
N ASN A 19 18.18 4.97 -24.13
CA ASN A 19 19.40 5.55 -24.70
C ASN A 19 19.47 5.40 -26.22
N ARG A 20 19.19 4.21 -26.74
CA ARG A 20 19.23 3.97 -28.19
C ARG A 20 18.22 4.85 -28.92
N LYS A 21 16.99 4.94 -28.42
CA LYS A 21 15.93 5.75 -29.01
C LYS A 21 16.21 7.26 -28.90
N LEU A 22 16.81 7.70 -27.80
CA LEU A 22 17.21 9.09 -27.62
C LEU A 22 18.37 9.49 -28.54
N ASN A 23 19.36 8.61 -28.72
CA ASN A 23 20.45 8.81 -29.68
C ASN A 23 19.94 8.80 -31.12
N GLN A 24 18.97 7.92 -31.43
CA GLN A 24 18.31 7.89 -32.72
C GLN A 24 17.54 9.20 -32.97
N TYR A 25 16.79 9.69 -31.99
CA TYR A 25 16.11 10.98 -32.07
C TYR A 25 17.09 12.14 -32.34
N ASN A 26 18.21 12.19 -31.61
CA ASN A 26 19.23 13.23 -31.77
C ASN A 26 19.95 13.17 -33.12
N SER A 27 20.08 11.99 -33.73
CA SER A 27 20.80 11.78 -34.99
C SER A 27 19.92 11.92 -36.23
N GLU A 28 18.68 11.42 -36.16
CA GLU A 28 17.77 11.33 -37.31
C GLU A 28 16.73 12.48 -37.35
N GLY A 29 16.74 13.41 -36.39
CA GLY A 29 15.76 14.50 -36.33
C GLY A 29 14.35 13.95 -36.09
N GLY A 30 14.22 13.10 -35.07
CA GLY A 30 13.14 12.12 -34.98
C GLY A 30 11.74 12.64 -34.66
N SER A 31 10.76 11.96 -35.23
CA SER A 31 9.31 12.14 -35.06
C SER A 31 8.83 12.09 -33.60
N ASP A 32 7.69 12.71 -33.30
CA ASP A 32 7.11 12.81 -31.95
C ASP A 32 6.87 11.43 -31.28
N ASN A 33 6.64 10.42 -32.11
CA ASN A 33 6.51 9.02 -31.69
C ASN A 33 7.75 8.50 -30.96
N LEU A 34 8.97 8.85 -31.40
CA LEU A 34 10.23 8.41 -30.77
C LEU A 34 10.42 9.05 -29.38
N LEU A 35 10.02 10.31 -29.20
CA LEU A 35 10.03 10.97 -27.88
C LEU A 35 9.01 10.34 -26.94
N SER A 36 7.79 10.08 -27.45
CA SER A 36 6.73 9.44 -26.68
C SER A 36 7.13 8.03 -26.23
N GLU A 37 7.69 7.23 -27.12
CA GLU A 37 8.20 5.90 -26.80
C GLU A 37 9.36 5.92 -25.80
N THR A 38 10.28 6.89 -25.93
CA THR A 38 11.38 7.07 -24.98
C THR A 38 10.85 7.48 -23.60
N ARG A 39 9.82 8.34 -23.55
CA ARG A 39 9.13 8.70 -22.32
C ARG A 39 8.46 7.51 -21.65
N THR A 40 7.77 6.67 -22.42
CA THR A 40 7.15 5.44 -21.91
C THR A 40 8.20 4.49 -21.35
N ALA A 41 9.33 4.29 -22.04
CA ALA A 41 10.43 3.47 -21.55
C ALA A 41 11.06 4.02 -20.25
N LEU A 42 11.23 5.34 -20.13
CA LEU A 42 11.70 5.98 -18.89
C LEU A 42 10.69 5.90 -17.74
N SER A 43 9.39 5.93 -18.06
CA SER A 43 8.32 5.73 -17.07
C SER A 43 8.37 4.32 -16.48
N GLU A 44 8.47 3.28 -17.33
CA GLU A 44 8.61 1.90 -16.85
C GLU A 44 9.92 1.69 -16.07
N ALA A 45 11.03 2.28 -16.52
CA ALA A 45 12.28 2.28 -15.76
C ALA A 45 12.14 2.95 -14.38
N THR A 46 11.34 4.02 -14.28
CA THR A 46 11.05 4.68 -12.99
C THR A 46 10.26 3.77 -12.05
N LYS A 47 9.27 3.03 -12.56
CA LYS A 47 8.52 2.06 -11.74
C LYS A 47 9.44 0.97 -11.19
N LEU A 48 10.36 0.45 -12.02
CA LEU A 48 11.34 -0.56 -11.61
C LEU A 48 12.31 -0.03 -10.54
N VAL A 49 12.73 1.24 -10.63
CA VAL A 49 13.53 1.88 -9.56
C VAL A 49 12.76 1.93 -8.25
N ASN A 50 11.48 2.30 -8.27
CA ASN A 50 10.67 2.34 -7.03
C ASN A 50 10.48 0.93 -6.42
N MET A 51 10.34 -0.11 -7.26
CA MET A 51 10.29 -1.50 -6.80
C MET A 51 11.63 -1.94 -6.19
N MET A 52 12.75 -1.62 -6.84
CA MET A 52 14.09 -1.87 -6.30
C MET A 52 14.34 -1.11 -4.97
N GLU A 53 13.80 0.10 -4.81
CA GLU A 53 13.88 0.88 -3.57
C GLU A 53 13.12 0.19 -2.43
N ASN A 54 11.91 -0.32 -2.70
CA ASN A 54 11.13 -1.09 -1.74
C ASN A 54 11.81 -2.40 -1.34
N ASP A 55 12.38 -3.12 -2.31
CA ASP A 55 13.13 -4.34 -2.07
C ASP A 55 14.37 -4.10 -1.20
N LEU A 56 15.03 -2.95 -1.35
CA LEU A 56 16.16 -2.55 -0.51
C LEU A 56 15.78 -2.31 0.95
N TYR A 57 14.59 -1.75 1.20
CA TYR A 57 14.08 -1.60 2.57
C TYR A 57 13.73 -2.94 3.24
N GLY A 58 13.46 -3.99 2.45
CA GLY A 58 13.21 -5.35 2.94
C GLY A 58 14.46 -6.18 3.22
N LEU A 59 15.67 -5.70 2.89
CA LEU A 59 16.94 -6.43 3.00
C LEU A 59 17.72 -6.04 4.28
N GLY A 60 18.51 -6.98 4.82
CA GLY A 60 19.35 -6.76 5.99
C GLY A 60 20.53 -5.80 5.74
N SER A 61 20.98 -5.10 6.80
CA SER A 61 21.96 -3.99 6.78
C SER A 61 23.22 -4.22 5.91
N ASN A 62 23.78 -5.43 5.92
CA ASN A 62 25.04 -5.72 5.21
C ASN A 62 24.85 -5.85 3.69
N GLU A 63 23.79 -6.51 3.23
CA GLU A 63 23.45 -6.67 1.81
C GLU A 63 22.88 -5.37 1.22
N ALA A 64 22.11 -4.62 2.01
CA ALA A 64 21.60 -3.32 1.64
C ALA A 64 22.73 -2.35 1.28
N SER A 65 23.83 -2.32 2.04
CA SER A 65 24.96 -1.42 1.79
C SER A 65 25.64 -1.63 0.43
N GLN A 66 25.73 -2.88 -0.05
CA GLN A 66 26.36 -3.20 -1.33
C GLN A 66 25.46 -2.86 -2.53
N LEU A 67 24.15 -3.04 -2.37
CA LEU A 67 23.16 -2.76 -3.43
C LEU A 67 22.77 -1.28 -3.47
N GLN A 68 22.84 -0.56 -2.35
CA GLN A 68 22.50 0.87 -2.25
C GLN A 68 23.40 1.75 -3.15
N ASN A 69 24.69 1.42 -3.27
CA ASN A 69 25.60 2.13 -4.18
C ASN A 69 25.22 1.95 -5.65
N LYS A 70 24.80 0.73 -6.05
CA LYS A 70 24.31 0.44 -7.41
C LYS A 70 22.96 1.10 -7.67
N PHE A 71 22.07 1.05 -6.71
CA PHE A 71 20.76 1.73 -6.77
C PHE A 71 20.90 3.24 -6.98
N LYS A 72 21.81 3.89 -6.23
CA LYS A 72 22.09 5.32 -6.38
C LYS A 72 22.59 5.65 -7.80
N LYS A 73 23.48 4.84 -8.36
CA LYS A 73 23.98 5.00 -9.74
C LYS A 73 22.87 4.79 -10.79
N ASN A 74 22.00 3.82 -10.58
CA ASN A 74 20.85 3.57 -11.46
C ASN A 74 19.87 4.77 -11.43
N LYS A 75 19.60 5.32 -10.25
CA LYS A 75 18.77 6.53 -10.06
C LYS A 75 19.38 7.75 -10.76
N GLU A 76 20.69 7.97 -10.63
CA GLU A 76 21.39 9.06 -11.31
C GLU A 76 21.34 8.92 -12.84
N THR A 77 21.52 7.70 -13.36
CA THR A 77 21.43 7.42 -14.80
C THR A 77 20.03 7.71 -15.34
N LEU A 78 18.98 7.36 -14.58
CA LEU A 78 17.59 7.63 -14.94
C LEU A 78 17.31 9.13 -15.00
N GLU A 79 17.76 9.90 -14.01
CA GLU A 79 17.55 11.36 -13.98
C GLU A 79 18.31 12.08 -15.10
N ASN A 80 19.53 11.66 -15.41
CA ASN A 80 20.28 12.18 -16.55
C ASN A 80 19.53 11.96 -17.88
N LEU A 81 18.92 10.80 -18.09
CA LEU A 81 18.15 10.53 -19.30
C LEU A 81 16.84 11.31 -19.39
N LYS A 82 16.15 11.52 -18.26
CA LYS A 82 14.97 12.39 -18.21
C LYS A 82 15.33 13.82 -18.60
N ASN A 83 16.45 14.34 -18.11
CA ASN A 83 16.91 15.70 -18.43
C ASN A 83 17.28 15.86 -19.92
N GLN A 84 17.90 14.83 -20.50
CA GLN A 84 18.21 14.82 -21.94
C GLN A 84 16.94 14.76 -22.79
N LEU A 85 15.94 13.97 -22.39
CA LEU A 85 14.63 13.93 -23.06
C LEU A 85 13.90 15.29 -22.99
N ALA A 86 13.95 15.96 -21.84
CA ALA A 86 13.34 17.28 -21.67
C ALA A 86 14.01 18.33 -22.58
N SER A 87 15.34 18.32 -22.65
CA SER A 87 16.10 19.21 -23.54
C SER A 87 15.81 18.94 -25.03
N ALA A 88 15.69 17.66 -25.40
CA ALA A 88 15.37 17.23 -26.75
C ALA A 88 13.97 17.69 -27.19
N LYS A 89 13.02 17.72 -26.26
CA LYS A 89 11.66 18.23 -26.49
C LYS A 89 11.62 19.76 -26.62
N ASP A 90 12.28 20.50 -25.72
CA ASP A 90 12.31 21.98 -25.78
C ASP A 90 12.90 22.49 -27.10
N LYS A 91 13.94 21.81 -27.59
CA LYS A 91 14.57 22.15 -28.87
C LYS A 91 13.60 22.00 -30.05
N LYS A 92 12.78 20.95 -30.05
CA LYS A 92 11.76 20.70 -31.08
C LYS A 92 10.60 21.66 -30.97
N ASP A 93 10.08 21.90 -29.77
CA ASP A 93 8.98 22.86 -29.56
C ASP A 93 9.41 24.26 -30.06
N ARG A 94 10.67 24.64 -29.84
CA ARG A 94 11.23 25.89 -30.38
C ARG A 94 11.36 25.90 -31.90
N GLU A 95 11.76 24.79 -32.50
CA GLU A 95 11.90 24.64 -33.96
C GLU A 95 10.53 24.69 -34.67
N ASP A 96 9.52 23.99 -34.14
CA ASP A 96 8.14 24.01 -34.64
C ASP A 96 7.49 25.41 -34.50
N LEU A 97 7.83 26.14 -33.43
CA LEU A 97 7.36 27.51 -33.22
C LEU A 97 8.03 28.51 -34.18
N MET A 98 9.31 28.33 -34.51
CA MET A 98 10.03 29.21 -35.44
C MET A 98 9.68 28.94 -36.91
N GLY A 99 9.36 27.70 -37.29
CA GLY A 99 8.97 27.34 -38.66
C GLY A 99 7.55 27.76 -39.09
N LYS A 100 6.67 28.13 -38.14
CA LYS A 100 5.23 28.33 -38.38
C LYS A 100 4.80 29.80 -38.58
N ASN A 101 5.74 30.75 -38.73
CA ASN A 101 5.42 32.19 -38.69
C ASN A 101 5.07 32.85 -40.04
N GLU A 102 5.41 32.28 -41.19
CA GLU A 102 5.19 32.97 -42.48
C GLU A 102 3.87 32.60 -43.21
N SER A 103 3.34 31.37 -43.07
CA SER A 103 2.23 30.90 -43.94
C SER A 103 0.85 30.75 -43.29
N SER A 104 0.72 30.85 -41.95
CA SER A 104 -0.39 30.23 -41.21
C SER A 104 -1.25 31.20 -40.38
N LYS A 105 -1.73 32.31 -40.93
CA LYS A 105 -2.73 33.14 -40.22
C LYS A 105 -4.18 32.72 -40.48
N ARG A 106 -4.50 32.24 -41.69
CA ARG A 106 -5.87 31.86 -42.08
C ARG A 106 -6.21 30.41 -41.71
N GLU A 107 -5.24 29.52 -41.83
CA GLU A 107 -5.35 28.13 -41.39
C GLU A 107 -5.53 28.05 -39.87
N LYS A 108 -4.78 28.86 -39.10
CA LYS A 108 -4.96 29.01 -37.64
C LYS A 108 -6.37 29.39 -37.22
N MET A 109 -7.11 30.22 -37.97
CA MET A 109 -8.49 30.60 -37.58
C MET A 109 -9.49 29.45 -37.72
N LEU A 110 -9.34 28.62 -38.75
CA LEU A 110 -10.16 27.42 -38.94
C LEU A 110 -9.80 26.35 -37.91
N THR A 111 -8.50 26.12 -37.69
CA THR A 111 -8.03 25.16 -36.67
C THR A 111 -8.43 25.60 -35.27
N ASN A 112 -8.37 26.90 -34.94
CA ASN A 112 -8.78 27.40 -33.63
C ASN A 112 -10.28 27.21 -33.37
N ASN A 113 -11.15 27.34 -34.38
CA ASN A 113 -12.57 27.04 -34.22
C ASN A 113 -12.83 25.55 -33.99
N GLN A 114 -12.13 24.69 -34.74
CA GLN A 114 -12.25 23.24 -34.58
C GLN A 114 -11.76 22.78 -33.21
N ILE A 115 -10.62 23.31 -32.75
CA ILE A 115 -10.12 23.06 -31.39
C ILE A 115 -11.10 23.58 -30.33
N LEU A 116 -11.75 24.72 -30.56
CA LEU A 116 -12.72 25.26 -29.61
C LEU A 116 -13.96 24.36 -29.48
N GLN A 117 -14.47 23.84 -30.60
CA GLN A 117 -15.56 22.86 -30.59
C GLN A 117 -15.14 21.56 -29.89
N GLU A 118 -13.98 21.02 -30.24
CA GLU A 118 -13.45 19.80 -29.62
C GLU A 118 -13.21 19.98 -28.11
N THR A 119 -12.69 21.15 -27.71
CA THR A 119 -12.51 21.49 -26.29
C THR A 119 -13.85 21.64 -25.57
N GLY A 120 -14.89 22.13 -26.26
CA GLY A 120 -16.26 22.21 -25.74
C GLY A 120 -16.83 20.82 -25.45
N ASP A 121 -16.72 19.90 -26.40
CA ASP A 121 -17.20 18.52 -26.26
C ASP A 121 -16.44 17.76 -25.15
N VAL A 122 -15.13 17.97 -25.05
CA VAL A 122 -14.30 17.42 -23.97
C VAL A 122 -14.68 18.01 -22.61
N LEU A 123 -14.97 19.32 -22.55
CA LEU A 123 -15.38 19.97 -21.30
C LEU A 123 -16.74 19.48 -20.82
N GLU A 124 -17.70 19.29 -21.73
CA GLU A 124 -19.00 18.70 -21.41
C GLU A 124 -18.86 17.26 -20.91
N SER A 125 -18.03 16.47 -21.59
CA SER A 125 -17.70 15.10 -21.18
C SER A 125 -17.01 15.05 -19.82
N THR A 126 -16.11 15.99 -19.55
CA THR A 126 -15.41 16.12 -18.26
C THR A 126 -16.37 16.53 -17.15
N ASN A 127 -17.30 17.44 -17.42
CA ASN A 127 -18.32 17.84 -16.45
C ASN A 127 -19.21 16.65 -16.07
N LYS A 128 -19.68 15.89 -17.07
CA LYS A 128 -20.46 14.67 -16.85
C LYS A 128 -19.69 13.63 -16.02
N LEU A 129 -18.42 13.40 -16.35
CA LEU A 129 -17.56 12.47 -15.60
C LEU A 129 -17.28 12.98 -14.17
N ALA A 130 -17.14 14.28 -13.98
CA ALA A 130 -16.93 14.89 -12.66
C ALA A 130 -18.17 14.69 -11.76
N ILE A 131 -19.37 14.85 -12.30
CA ILE A 131 -20.63 14.57 -11.58
C ILE A 131 -20.73 13.08 -11.22
N GLU A 132 -20.40 12.18 -12.15
CA GLU A 132 -20.37 10.74 -11.88
C GLU A 132 -19.35 10.39 -10.78
N THR A 133 -18.18 11.05 -10.82
CA THR A 133 -17.13 10.90 -9.80
C THR A 133 -17.55 11.47 -8.45
N GLU A 134 -18.31 12.57 -8.41
CA GLU A 134 -18.91 13.10 -7.18
C GLU A 134 -19.89 12.10 -6.57
N GLY A 135 -20.69 11.40 -7.39
CA GLY A 135 -21.55 10.30 -6.96
C GLY A 135 -20.78 9.14 -6.33
N ILE A 136 -19.70 8.68 -6.98
CA ILE A 136 -18.83 7.62 -6.44
C ILE A 136 -18.15 8.08 -5.13
N GLY A 137 -17.73 9.35 -5.08
CA GLY A 137 -17.12 9.95 -3.89
C GLY A 137 -18.10 10.02 -2.71
N TYR A 138 -19.36 10.35 -2.97
CA TYR A 138 -20.43 10.35 -1.97
C TYR A 138 -20.67 8.95 -1.39
N ASP A 139 -20.74 7.92 -2.25
CA ASP A 139 -20.92 6.53 -1.82
C ASP A 139 -19.71 6.02 -1.03
N ALA A 140 -18.49 6.37 -1.44
CA ALA A 140 -17.27 6.04 -0.70
C ALA A 140 -17.26 6.69 0.70
N LEU A 141 -17.63 7.96 0.81
CA LEU A 141 -17.78 8.67 2.09
C LEU A 141 -18.85 8.01 2.97
N ASN A 142 -19.96 7.58 2.40
CA ASN A 142 -21.02 6.91 3.14
C ASN A 142 -20.59 5.54 3.65
N SER A 143 -19.85 4.77 2.83
CA SER A 143 -19.24 3.50 3.24
C SER A 143 -18.22 3.68 4.36
N LEU A 144 -17.34 4.69 4.27
CA LEU A 144 -16.39 5.02 5.34
C LEU A 144 -17.09 5.41 6.65
N LYS A 145 -18.18 6.18 6.58
CA LYS A 145 -19.03 6.48 7.75
C LYS A 145 -19.65 5.21 8.34
N GLY A 146 -20.10 4.28 7.50
CA GLY A 146 -20.60 2.96 7.90
C GLY A 146 -19.52 2.12 8.60
N GLN A 147 -18.32 2.03 8.02
CA GLN A 147 -17.17 1.33 8.57
C GLN A 147 -16.74 1.93 9.93
N ARG A 148 -16.72 3.26 10.04
CA ARG A 148 -16.46 3.94 11.33
C ARG A 148 -17.47 3.55 12.40
N ARG A 149 -18.76 3.47 12.05
CA ARG A 149 -19.82 3.04 12.97
C ARG A 149 -19.61 1.58 13.41
N GLN A 150 -19.16 0.71 12.51
CA GLN A 150 -18.84 -0.69 12.83
C GLN A 150 -17.63 -0.79 13.79
N ILE A 151 -16.57 -0.01 13.57
CA ILE A 151 -15.41 0.06 14.48
C ILE A 151 -15.82 0.55 15.88
N LEU A 152 -16.64 1.61 15.95
CA LEU A 152 -17.14 2.11 17.23
C LEU A 152 -18.03 1.09 17.95
N GLY A 153 -18.87 0.35 17.21
CA GLY A 153 -19.69 -0.73 17.76
C GLY A 153 -18.90 -1.95 18.27
N ILE A 154 -17.70 -2.19 17.72
CA ILE A 154 -16.78 -3.23 18.24
C ILE A 154 -16.25 -2.83 19.61
N GLY A 155 -15.96 -1.55 19.85
CA GLY A 155 -15.54 -1.05 21.17
C GLY A 155 -16.58 -1.29 22.26
N GLU A 156 -17.87 -1.11 21.93
CA GLU A 156 -18.98 -1.35 22.85
C GLU A 156 -19.19 -2.84 23.14
N LYS A 157 -19.05 -3.71 22.13
CA LYS A 157 -19.07 -5.17 22.32
C LYS A 157 -17.86 -5.70 23.09
N VAL A 158 -16.67 -5.11 22.93
CA VAL A 158 -15.47 -5.50 23.70
C VAL A 158 -15.66 -5.17 25.18
N ASN A 159 -16.30 -4.04 25.50
CA ASN A 159 -16.63 -3.69 26.90
C ASN A 159 -17.64 -4.68 27.51
N ASP A 160 -18.64 -5.11 26.74
CA ASP A 160 -19.64 -6.10 27.19
C ASP A 160 -19.05 -7.52 27.35
N VAL A 161 -18.10 -7.90 26.49
CA VAL A 161 -17.33 -9.15 26.65
C VAL A 161 -16.47 -9.10 27.93
N GLY A 162 -15.86 -7.97 28.25
CA GLY A 162 -15.16 -7.76 29.52
C GLY A 162 -16.06 -7.92 30.75
N ALA A 163 -17.29 -7.41 30.68
CA ALA A 163 -18.28 -7.59 31.74
C ALA A 163 -18.70 -9.06 31.91
N ASN A 164 -18.82 -9.83 30.82
CA ASN A 164 -19.19 -11.24 30.89
C ASN A 164 -18.05 -12.15 31.37
N VAL A 165 -16.78 -11.79 31.12
CA VAL A 165 -15.62 -12.46 31.72
C VAL A 165 -15.61 -12.26 33.24
N SER A 166 -15.87 -11.03 33.72
CA SER A 166 -15.93 -10.77 35.17
C SER A 166 -17.03 -11.58 35.90
N LYS A 167 -18.15 -11.87 35.22
CA LYS A 167 -19.22 -12.74 35.74
C LYS A 167 -18.78 -14.21 35.76
N ALA A 168 -18.08 -14.67 34.73
CA ALA A 168 -17.54 -16.03 34.67
C ALA A 168 -16.54 -16.29 35.80
N ASP A 169 -15.62 -15.35 36.06
CA ASP A 169 -14.65 -15.45 37.16
C ASP A 169 -15.32 -15.53 38.53
N ARG A 170 -16.39 -14.74 38.74
CA ARG A 170 -17.17 -14.77 39.98
C ARG A 170 -17.87 -16.12 40.19
N ILE A 171 -18.40 -16.71 39.12
CA ILE A 171 -19.04 -18.04 39.17
C ILE A 171 -18.00 -19.11 39.46
N VAL A 172 -16.84 -19.08 38.80
CA VAL A 172 -15.74 -20.03 39.03
C VAL A 172 -15.23 -19.94 40.46
N PHE A 173 -15.04 -18.74 41.01
CA PHE A 173 -14.63 -18.55 42.41
C PHE A 173 -15.65 -19.13 43.39
N THR A 174 -16.94 -18.94 43.12
CA THR A 174 -18.03 -19.52 43.94
C THR A 174 -18.03 -21.05 43.87
N MET A 175 -17.79 -21.64 42.70
CA MET A 175 -17.68 -23.09 42.53
C MET A 175 -16.44 -23.65 43.25
N ASN A 176 -15.30 -22.95 43.18
CA ASN A 176 -14.08 -23.37 43.86
C ASN A 176 -14.23 -23.37 45.39
N ASN A 177 -14.84 -22.33 45.96
CA ASN A 177 -15.07 -22.27 47.40
C ASN A 177 -16.04 -23.36 47.89
N ARG A 178 -17.09 -23.67 47.11
CA ARG A 178 -17.99 -24.79 47.41
C ARG A 178 -17.25 -26.14 47.43
N ARG A 179 -16.34 -26.35 46.48
CA ARG A 179 -15.49 -27.56 46.42
C ARG A 179 -14.60 -27.70 47.65
N ILE A 180 -13.99 -26.60 48.10
CA ILE A 180 -13.13 -26.59 49.30
C ILE A 180 -13.96 -26.92 50.56
N CYS A 181 -15.12 -26.29 50.72
CA CYS A 181 -16.01 -26.55 51.87
C CYS A 181 -16.43 -28.03 51.95
N MET A 182 -16.83 -28.62 50.82
CA MET A 182 -17.18 -30.05 50.76
C MET A 182 -15.99 -30.96 51.14
N LYS A 183 -14.78 -30.63 50.69
CA LYS A 183 -13.56 -31.38 51.07
C LYS A 183 -13.28 -31.31 52.57
N ILE A 184 -13.47 -30.15 53.19
CA ILE A 184 -13.27 -29.96 54.64
C ILE A 184 -14.27 -30.80 55.43
N ILE A 185 -15.56 -30.78 55.06
CA ILE A 185 -16.60 -31.58 55.72
C ILE A 185 -16.28 -33.08 55.61
N MET A 186 -15.88 -33.54 54.42
CA MET A 186 -15.50 -34.94 54.21
C MET A 186 -14.34 -35.34 55.12
N MET A 187 -13.25 -34.54 55.16
CA MET A 187 -12.12 -34.82 56.05
C MET A 187 -12.52 -34.84 57.53
N GLY A 188 -13.42 -33.94 57.95
CA GLY A 188 -13.96 -33.91 59.31
C GLY A 188 -14.67 -35.21 59.69
N THR A 189 -15.51 -35.76 58.80
CA THR A 189 -16.21 -37.03 59.08
C THR A 189 -15.27 -38.22 59.20
N ILE A 190 -14.21 -38.28 58.38
CA ILE A 190 -13.20 -39.34 58.45
C ILE A 190 -12.46 -39.29 59.80
N VAL A 191 -11.99 -38.11 60.20
CA VAL A 191 -11.29 -37.93 61.49
C VAL A 191 -12.18 -38.33 62.66
N LEU A 192 -13.45 -37.91 62.64
CA LEU A 192 -14.42 -38.26 63.68
C LEU A 192 -14.61 -39.77 63.80
N LEU A 193 -14.74 -40.48 62.67
CA LEU A 193 -14.86 -41.95 62.67
C LEU A 193 -13.61 -42.63 63.25
N VAL A 194 -12.41 -42.18 62.86
CA VAL A 194 -11.16 -42.75 63.39
C VAL A 194 -11.08 -42.57 64.91
N ILE A 195 -11.45 -41.40 65.43
CA ILE A 195 -11.49 -41.14 66.87
C ILE A 195 -12.50 -42.06 67.56
N ALA A 196 -13.70 -42.23 67.00
CA ALA A 196 -14.72 -43.12 67.56
C ALA A 196 -14.24 -44.59 67.61
N PHE A 197 -13.58 -45.06 66.55
CA PHE A 197 -12.96 -46.39 66.52
C PHE A 197 -11.85 -46.53 67.57
N ALA A 198 -10.98 -45.53 67.71
CA ALA A 198 -9.91 -45.55 68.71
C ALA A 198 -10.47 -45.62 70.14
N ILE A 199 -11.52 -44.85 70.44
CA ILE A 199 -12.21 -44.90 71.75
C ILE A 199 -12.81 -46.28 72.00
N CYS A 200 -13.48 -46.87 71.00
CA CYS A 200 -14.09 -48.19 71.12
C CYS A 200 -13.03 -49.28 71.39
N LEU A 201 -11.89 -49.22 70.71
CA LEU A 201 -10.77 -50.13 70.97
C LEU A 201 -10.19 -49.94 72.37
N TYR A 202 -10.04 -48.69 72.83
CA TYR A 202 -9.54 -48.40 74.18
C TYR A 202 -10.43 -49.02 75.26
N ILE A 203 -11.76 -48.89 75.14
CA ILE A 203 -12.72 -49.45 76.11
C ILE A 203 -12.75 -50.99 76.07
N LYS A 204 -12.49 -51.59 74.90
CA LYS A 204 -12.55 -53.05 74.76
C LYS A 204 -11.25 -53.76 75.19
N LEU A 205 -10.10 -53.09 75.03
CA LEU A 205 -8.78 -53.67 75.29
C LEU A 205 -8.21 -53.30 76.67
N GLY A 206 -8.73 -52.24 77.30
CA GLY A 206 -8.49 -51.90 78.71
C GLY A 206 -9.59 -52.46 79.59
#